data_AF-A0A5B7EV31-F1
#
_entry.id   AF-A0A5B7EV31-F1
#
_cell.length_a   1.000
_cell.length_b   1.000
_cell.length_c   1.000
_cell.angle_alpha   90.00
_cell.angle_beta   90.00
_cell.angle_gamma   90.00
#
_symmetry.space_group_name_H-M   'P 1'
#
loop_
_entity.id
_entity.type
_entity.pdbx_description
1 polymer ?
#
loop_
_entity_poly.entity_id
_entity_poly.type
_entity_poly.pdbx_seq_one_letter_code
_entity_poly.pdbx_strand_id
1 'polypeptide(L)'
;MLRVKIKTKDSKDPRRHSILLQILSNNDIFITKLIPVNDGFVVITSTDEDQDKIFLIQIAKSLEEHKLYPQLPPELRAKRSIIIFNVDPYIYNNTEEEITEELKQQNPWISNINNVFKFPNSKTIKSTFDQAALALKASDQGLRLFHMSIPKHKIQQEKFYEIQTCFRCYVIEDHYTNKCPQNKHFKICSECAGTDHTWRECNSTMKKCIRCDGEHKTLSMKCPIRKAAIKEKREKEKDTTSYANAAKKHNNCPLKCHWATTNIRRQGHTL
;
A
#
# COMPACT_ATOMS: atom_id res chain seq x y z
N MET A 1 -10.14 5.31 1.61
CA MET A 1 -10.52 4.98 2.99
C MET A 1 -10.05 3.59 3.29
N LEU A 2 -9.17 3.47 4.28
CA LEU A 2 -8.51 2.22 4.61
C LEU A 2 -9.46 1.33 5.41
N ARG A 3 -9.42 0.02 5.14
CA ARG A 3 -10.36 -0.96 5.67
C ARG A 3 -9.57 -2.06 6.36
N VAL A 4 -9.87 -2.29 7.63
CA VAL A 4 -9.31 -3.43 8.37
C VAL A 4 -10.38 -4.51 8.47
N LYS A 5 -10.09 -5.71 7.97
CA LYS A 5 -10.99 -6.85 8.12
C LYS A 5 -10.64 -7.59 9.41
N ILE A 6 -11.62 -7.77 10.29
CA ILE A 6 -11.50 -8.59 11.50
C ILE A 6 -12.33 -9.85 11.28
N LYS A 7 -11.66 -11.00 11.18
CA LYS A 7 -12.32 -12.28 10.97
C LYS A 7 -12.94 -12.82 12.25
N THR A 8 -14.11 -13.43 12.12
CA THR A 8 -14.78 -14.13 13.22
C THR A 8 -15.70 -15.22 12.68
N LYS A 9 -15.95 -16.28 13.47
CA LYS A 9 -16.82 -17.40 13.06
C LYS A 9 -18.31 -17.03 13.00
N ASP A 10 -18.76 -16.05 13.79
CA ASP A 10 -20.18 -15.68 13.95
C ASP A 10 -20.35 -14.16 13.87
N SER A 11 -20.28 -13.62 12.66
CA SER A 11 -20.35 -12.18 12.39
C SER A 11 -21.73 -11.55 12.61
N LYS A 12 -22.79 -12.36 12.65
CA LYS A 12 -24.18 -11.91 12.80
C LYS A 12 -24.62 -11.78 14.26
N ASP A 13 -23.81 -12.23 15.21
CA ASP A 13 -24.14 -12.13 16.63
C ASP A 13 -23.98 -10.66 17.11
N PRO A 14 -25.06 -10.00 17.58
CA PRO A 14 -24.99 -8.62 18.08
C PRO A 14 -24.06 -8.49 19.29
N ARG A 15 -23.82 -9.56 20.07
CA ARG A 15 -22.89 -9.52 21.21
C ARG A 15 -21.45 -9.29 20.76
N ARG A 16 -21.02 -9.91 19.66
CA ARG A 16 -19.66 -9.72 19.12
C ARG A 16 -19.45 -8.32 18.58
N HIS A 17 -20.51 -7.73 18.01
CA HIS A 17 -20.49 -6.34 17.58
C HIS A 17 -20.23 -5.41 18.78
N SER A 18 -20.97 -5.58 19.88
CA SER A 18 -20.77 -4.79 21.10
C SER A 18 -19.41 -5.01 21.74
N ILE A 19 -18.93 -6.26 21.81
CA ILE A 19 -17.60 -6.60 22.34
C ILE A 19 -16.50 -5.93 21.51
N LEU A 20 -16.58 -6.00 20.18
CA LEU A 20 -15.60 -5.35 19.32
C LEU A 20 -15.59 -3.83 19.53
N LEU A 21 -16.76 -3.19 19.58
CA LEU A 21 -16.84 -1.75 19.88
C LEU A 21 -16.27 -1.41 21.26
N GLN A 22 -16.53 -2.23 22.27
CA GLN A 22 -16.00 -2.04 23.61
C GLN A 22 -14.48 -2.13 23.63
N ILE A 23 -13.89 -3.15 22.99
CA ILE A 23 -12.43 -3.28 22.89
C ILE A 23 -11.82 -2.07 22.19
N LEU A 24 -12.40 -1.64 21.06
CA LEU A 24 -11.89 -0.49 20.31
C LEU A 24 -12.02 0.81 21.11
N SER A 25 -13.15 1.01 21.79
CA SER A 25 -13.41 2.19 22.62
C SER A 25 -12.49 2.25 23.84
N ASN A 26 -12.23 1.11 24.50
CA ASN A 26 -11.34 1.03 25.66
C ASN A 26 -9.87 1.34 25.32
N ASN A 27 -9.51 1.32 24.04
CA ASN A 27 -8.16 1.56 23.55
C ASN A 27 -8.07 2.85 22.72
N ASP A 28 -9.04 3.75 22.84
CA ASP A 28 -9.10 5.04 22.13
C ASP A 28 -8.91 4.90 20.61
N ILE A 29 -9.58 3.91 20.01
CA ILE A 29 -9.60 3.68 18.56
C ILE A 29 -10.92 4.19 18.00
N PHE A 30 -10.85 5.32 17.30
CA PHE A 30 -12.03 5.95 16.71
C PHE A 30 -12.35 5.37 15.33
N ILE A 31 -13.50 4.70 15.24
CA ILE A 31 -13.99 4.13 13.98
C ILE A 31 -15.03 5.06 13.35
N THR A 32 -14.95 5.23 12.03
CA THR A 32 -15.96 5.94 11.24
C THR A 32 -17.16 5.05 10.97
N LYS A 33 -16.92 3.77 10.70
CA LYS A 33 -17.96 2.81 10.33
C LYS A 33 -17.56 1.38 10.61
N LEU A 34 -18.51 0.60 11.11
CA LEU A 34 -18.41 -0.85 11.28
C LEU A 34 -19.39 -1.53 10.31
N ILE A 35 -18.88 -2.42 9.46
CA ILE A 35 -19.71 -3.13 8.48
C ILE A 35 -19.65 -4.63 8.80
N PRO A 36 -20.77 -5.26 9.21
CA PRO A 36 -20.81 -6.71 9.36
C PRO A 36 -20.75 -7.38 7.98
N VAL A 37 -19.91 -8.41 7.86
CA VAL A 37 -19.77 -9.24 6.66
C VAL A 37 -19.84 -10.71 7.06
N ASN A 38 -20.22 -11.61 6.15
CA ASN A 38 -20.43 -13.03 6.51
C ASN A 38 -19.26 -13.67 7.28
N ASP A 39 -18.02 -13.26 6.98
CA ASP A 39 -16.77 -13.78 7.57
C ASP A 39 -16.14 -12.83 8.60
N GLY A 40 -16.92 -11.92 9.21
CA GLY A 40 -16.46 -11.04 10.29
C GLY A 40 -16.95 -9.61 10.21
N PHE A 41 -16.07 -8.65 10.49
CA PHE A 41 -16.35 -7.23 10.48
C PHE A 41 -15.34 -6.50 9.61
N VAL A 42 -15.79 -5.45 8.92
CA VAL A 42 -14.91 -4.48 8.28
C VAL A 42 -14.96 -3.20 9.08
N VAL A 43 -13.83 -2.85 9.68
CA VAL A 43 -13.62 -1.63 10.44
C VAL A 43 -13.06 -0.57 9.50
N ILE A 44 -13.70 0.60 9.46
CA ILE A 44 -13.22 1.78 8.75
C ILE A 44 -12.83 2.81 9.79
N THR A 45 -11.59 3.27 9.74
CA THR A 45 -11.06 4.34 10.59
C THR A 45 -10.77 5.58 9.75
N SER A 46 -10.66 6.72 10.44
CA SER A 46 -10.33 7.99 9.81
C SER A 46 -8.81 8.18 9.64
N THR A 47 -8.01 7.69 10.58
CA THR A 47 -6.55 7.89 10.62
C THR A 47 -5.77 6.59 10.45
N ASP A 48 -4.52 6.68 10.00
CA ASP A 48 -3.58 5.55 9.92
C ASP A 48 -3.17 5.09 11.34
N GLU A 49 -3.05 6.02 12.28
CA GLU A 49 -2.68 5.74 13.68
C GLU A 49 -3.71 4.83 14.35
N ASP A 50 -5.00 5.11 14.18
CA ASP A 50 -6.07 4.26 14.72
C ASP A 50 -6.05 2.86 14.11
N GLN A 51 -5.61 2.71 12.86
CA GLN A 51 -5.41 1.37 12.28
C GLN A 51 -4.23 0.67 12.88
N ASP A 52 -3.12 1.37 13.05
CA ASP A 52 -1.92 0.81 13.63
C ASP A 52 -2.16 0.31 15.05
N LYS A 53 -2.95 1.06 15.84
CA LYS A 53 -3.39 0.64 17.19
C LYS A 53 -4.06 -0.73 17.20
N ILE A 54 -4.90 -1.06 16.22
CA ILE A 54 -5.59 -2.37 16.14
C ILE A 54 -4.59 -3.54 16.12
N PHE A 55 -3.38 -3.32 15.60
CA PHE A 55 -2.34 -4.34 15.48
C PHE A 55 -1.26 -4.26 16.58
N LEU A 56 -1.43 -3.41 17.60
CA LEU A 56 -0.56 -3.43 18.76
C LEU A 56 -0.74 -4.74 19.53
N ILE A 57 0.35 -5.24 20.12
CA ILE A 57 0.39 -6.57 20.75
C ILE A 57 -0.71 -6.74 21.81
N GLN A 58 -0.96 -5.71 22.62
CA GLN A 58 -1.97 -5.74 23.69
C GLN A 58 -3.39 -5.87 23.13
N ILE A 59 -3.72 -5.09 22.10
CA ILE A 59 -5.04 -5.07 21.48
C ILE A 59 -5.27 -6.33 20.64
N ALA A 60 -4.26 -6.76 19.89
CA ALA A 60 -4.31 -7.99 19.13
C ALA A 60 -4.59 -9.21 20.03
N LYS A 61 -3.94 -9.29 21.20
CA LYS A 61 -4.21 -10.33 22.20
C LYS A 61 -5.64 -10.25 22.75
N SER A 62 -6.11 -9.06 23.12
CA SER A 62 -7.50 -8.88 23.60
C SER A 62 -8.52 -9.29 22.53
N LEU A 63 -8.28 -8.97 21.26
CA LEU A 63 -9.12 -9.41 20.16
C LEU A 63 -9.09 -10.95 20.00
N GLU A 64 -7.91 -11.57 20.09
CA GLU A 64 -7.74 -13.02 19.99
C GLU A 64 -8.46 -13.79 21.12
N GLU A 65 -8.45 -13.28 22.35
CA GLU A 65 -9.21 -13.83 23.49
C GLU A 65 -10.71 -13.91 23.19
N HIS A 66 -11.23 -12.94 22.44
CA HIS A 66 -12.62 -12.89 21.99
C HIS A 66 -12.85 -13.54 20.62
N LYS A 67 -11.87 -14.30 20.09
CA LYS A 67 -11.93 -14.98 18.77
C LYS A 67 -12.16 -14.00 17.61
N LEU A 68 -11.57 -12.81 17.72
CA LEU A 68 -11.54 -11.77 16.70
C LEU A 68 -10.12 -11.69 16.15
N TYR A 69 -9.95 -11.93 14.86
CA TYR A 69 -8.63 -12.01 14.24
C TYR A 69 -8.45 -10.86 13.24
N PRO A 70 -7.76 -9.77 13.60
CA PRO A 70 -7.51 -8.67 12.70
C PRO A 70 -6.58 -9.11 11.56
N GLN A 71 -6.94 -8.78 10.32
CA GLN A 71 -6.12 -9.05 9.15
C GLN A 71 -5.45 -7.77 8.70
N LEU A 72 -4.11 -7.77 8.65
CA LEU A 72 -3.33 -6.61 8.20
C LEU A 72 -3.63 -6.32 6.72
N PRO A 73 -4.27 -5.20 6.38
CA PRO A 73 -4.60 -4.89 5.00
C PRO A 73 -3.31 -4.62 4.19
N PRO A 74 -3.26 -5.02 2.91
CA PRO A 74 -2.10 -4.79 2.05
C PRO A 74 -1.70 -3.32 1.94
N GLU A 75 -2.68 -2.40 1.95
CA GLU A 75 -2.44 -0.96 1.92
C GLU A 75 -1.62 -0.51 3.14
N LEU A 76 -2.01 -0.95 4.34
CA LEU A 76 -1.32 -0.58 5.57
C LEU A 76 0.04 -1.26 5.67
N ARG A 77 0.14 -2.52 5.23
CA ARG A 77 1.43 -3.22 5.16
C ARG A 77 2.43 -2.46 4.29
N ALA A 78 2.01 -1.97 3.11
CA ALA A 78 2.87 -1.17 2.26
C ALA A 78 3.27 0.15 2.93
N LYS A 79 2.32 0.84 3.58
CA LYS A 79 2.63 2.06 4.35
C LYS A 79 3.63 1.82 5.48
N ARG A 80 3.62 0.66 6.13
CA ARG A 80 4.59 0.27 7.15
C ARG A 80 5.95 -0.16 6.57
N SER A 81 6.06 -0.31 5.26
CA SER A 81 7.27 -0.79 4.61
C SER A 81 8.06 0.34 3.95
N ILE A 82 9.39 0.26 4.06
CA ILE A 82 10.33 1.06 3.29
C ILE A 82 11.19 0.16 2.42
N ILE A 83 11.65 0.71 1.31
CA ILE A 83 12.61 0.11 0.40
C ILE A 83 13.84 1.01 0.40
N ILE A 84 14.99 0.43 0.72
CA ILE A 84 16.28 1.11 0.75
C ILE A 84 17.08 0.64 -0.48
N PHE A 85 17.36 1.57 -1.39
CA PHE A 85 18.06 1.30 -2.64
C PHE A 85 19.57 1.51 -2.51
N ASN A 86 20.34 0.75 -3.29
CA ASN A 86 21.79 0.88 -3.41
C ASN A 86 22.48 0.97 -2.04
N VAL A 87 22.14 0.00 -1.19
CA VAL A 87 22.74 -0.21 0.13
C VAL A 87 24.22 -0.56 -0.06
N ASP A 88 25.05 -0.04 0.83
CA ASP A 88 26.48 -0.33 0.82
C ASP A 88 26.72 -1.84 1.02
N PRO A 89 27.67 -2.47 0.29
CA PRO A 89 28.01 -3.88 0.50
C PRO A 89 28.34 -4.22 1.94
N TYR A 90 28.97 -3.31 2.68
CA TYR A 90 29.29 -3.50 4.10
C TYR A 90 28.03 -3.73 4.93
N ILE A 91 26.95 -2.99 4.67
CA ILE A 91 25.66 -3.17 5.34
C ILE A 91 24.96 -4.43 4.82
N TYR A 92 24.93 -4.63 3.49
CA TYR A 92 24.16 -5.69 2.84
C TYR A 92 24.65 -7.12 3.15
N ASN A 93 25.95 -7.26 3.41
CA ASN A 93 26.58 -8.55 3.73
C ASN A 93 26.21 -9.08 5.12
N ASN A 94 25.77 -8.22 6.05
CA ASN A 94 25.27 -8.64 7.35
C ASN A 94 23.95 -9.41 7.22
N THR A 95 23.62 -10.21 8.23
CA THR A 95 22.38 -10.99 8.31
C THR A 95 21.16 -10.09 8.48
N GLU A 96 19.96 -10.62 8.17
CA GLU A 96 18.71 -9.85 8.31
C GLU A 96 18.44 -9.52 9.79
N GLU A 97 18.86 -10.41 10.69
CA GLU A 97 18.82 -10.28 12.14
C GLU A 97 19.75 -9.16 12.62
N GLU A 98 21.03 -9.17 12.22
CA GLU A 98 22.01 -8.12 12.58
C GLU A 98 21.56 -6.74 12.09
N ILE A 99 21.03 -6.64 10.86
CA ILE A 99 20.50 -5.39 10.33
C ILE A 99 19.29 -4.92 11.15
N THR A 100 18.45 -5.85 11.60
CA THR A 100 17.28 -5.53 12.44
C THR A 100 17.69 -4.99 13.80
N GLU A 101 18.67 -5.62 14.45
CA GLU A 101 19.20 -5.19 15.76
C GLU A 101 19.89 -3.83 15.66
N GLU A 102 20.76 -3.65 14.67
CA GLU A 102 21.47 -2.39 14.44
C GLU A 102 20.49 -1.24 14.13
N LEU A 103 19.42 -1.50 13.36
CA LEU A 103 18.38 -0.50 13.11
C LEU A 103 17.73 -0.03 14.41
N LYS A 104 17.42 -0.94 15.34
CA LYS A 104 16.83 -0.60 16.64
C LYS A 104 17.84 0.16 17.51
N GLN A 105 19.10 -0.25 17.53
CA GLN A 105 20.14 0.35 18.36
C GLN A 105 20.50 1.79 17.93
N GLN A 106 20.67 2.02 16.63
CA GLN A 106 21.13 3.31 16.11
C GLN A 106 20.01 4.33 15.91
N ASN A 107 18.74 3.91 15.96
CA ASN A 107 17.59 4.76 15.71
C ASN A 107 16.59 4.62 16.88
N PRO A 108 16.79 5.33 18.01
CA PRO A 108 16.02 5.13 19.25
C PRO A 108 14.51 5.33 19.13
N TRP A 109 14.06 5.98 18.06
CA TRP A 109 12.65 6.19 17.76
C TRP A 109 11.98 4.98 17.08
N ILE A 110 12.73 3.95 16.70
CA ILE A 110 12.19 2.70 16.15
C ILE A 110 11.88 1.76 17.32
N SER A 111 10.60 1.58 17.63
CA SER A 111 10.14 0.64 18.65
C SER A 111 10.34 -0.81 18.23
N ASN A 112 9.81 -1.17 17.06
CA ASN A 112 9.86 -2.53 16.57
C ASN A 112 9.93 -2.61 15.04
N ILE A 113 10.53 -3.70 14.57
CA ILE A 113 10.66 -4.03 13.15
C ILE A 113 10.11 -5.44 13.01
N ASN A 114 9.16 -5.62 12.10
CA ASN A 114 8.49 -6.90 11.88
C ASN A 114 9.32 -7.82 11.00
N ASN A 115 9.97 -7.27 9.98
CA ASN A 115 10.73 -8.05 9.01
C ASN A 115 11.71 -7.16 8.23
N VAL A 116 12.92 -7.65 8.03
CA VAL A 116 13.91 -7.13 7.07
C VAL A 116 14.13 -8.20 6.01
N PHE A 117 14.00 -7.82 4.73
CA PHE A 117 14.13 -8.73 3.60
C PHE A 117 15.14 -8.19 2.60
N LYS A 118 16.14 -9.00 2.25
CA LYS A 118 17.15 -8.68 1.23
C LYS A 118 16.73 -9.19 -0.14
N PHE A 119 16.79 -8.34 -1.16
CA PHE A 119 16.48 -8.74 -2.53
C PHE A 119 17.71 -9.40 -3.19
N PRO A 120 17.70 -10.71 -3.50
CA PRO A 120 18.92 -11.44 -3.89
C PRO A 120 19.64 -10.87 -5.13
N ASN A 121 18.89 -10.31 -6.08
CA ASN A 121 19.42 -9.80 -7.34
C ASN A 121 19.69 -8.28 -7.33
N SER A 122 19.64 -7.62 -6.17
CA SER A 122 19.90 -6.19 -6.07
C SER A 122 20.45 -5.81 -4.69
N LYS A 123 21.25 -4.74 -4.59
CA LYS A 123 21.67 -4.18 -3.29
C LYS A 123 20.53 -3.36 -2.66
N THR A 124 19.38 -3.98 -2.50
CA THR A 124 18.14 -3.36 -2.01
C THR A 124 17.65 -4.13 -0.81
N ILE A 125 17.19 -3.41 0.21
CA ILE A 125 16.63 -3.98 1.43
C ILE A 125 15.21 -3.47 1.60
N LYS A 126 14.27 -4.34 1.95
CA LYS A 126 12.94 -3.98 2.38
C LYS A 126 12.85 -4.14 3.88
N SER A 127 12.47 -3.08 4.60
CA SER A 127 12.19 -3.15 6.04
C SER A 127 10.72 -2.86 6.28
N THR A 128 10.08 -3.63 7.16
CA THR A 128 8.66 -3.48 7.54
C THR A 128 8.56 -3.18 9.02
N PHE A 129 8.03 -2.00 9.35
CA PHE A 129 7.83 -1.55 10.73
C PHE A 129 6.49 -2.03 11.30
N ASP A 130 6.32 -1.83 12.60
CA ASP A 130 5.05 -2.02 13.30
C ASP A 130 4.04 -0.90 13.00
N GLN A 131 4.51 0.32 12.76
CA GLN A 131 3.69 1.52 12.52
C GLN A 131 4.08 2.25 11.23
N ALA A 132 3.09 2.83 10.56
CA ALA A 132 3.28 3.60 9.33
C ALA A 132 4.04 4.91 9.58
N ALA A 133 3.88 5.52 10.77
CA ALA A 133 4.60 6.73 11.17
C ALA A 133 6.12 6.52 11.20
N LEU A 134 6.59 5.34 11.64
CA LEU A 134 8.02 5.02 11.66
C LEU A 134 8.59 4.88 10.25
N ALA A 135 7.83 4.25 9.34
CA ALA A 135 8.22 4.13 7.94
C ALA A 135 8.35 5.52 7.27
N LEU A 136 7.41 6.42 7.54
CA LEU A 136 7.44 7.79 7.05
C LEU A 136 8.64 8.55 7.61
N LYS A 137 8.86 8.49 8.93
CA LYS A 137 10.00 9.10 9.60
C LYS A 137 11.35 8.61 9.06
N ALA A 138 11.47 7.30 8.81
CA ALA A 138 12.64 6.71 8.18
C ALA A 138 12.87 7.28 6.77
N SER A 139 11.81 7.44 5.98
CA SER A 139 11.92 8.00 4.63
C SER A 139 12.26 9.50 4.62
N ASP A 140 11.83 10.26 5.63
CA ASP A 140 12.06 11.70 5.72
C ASP A 140 13.44 12.04 6.30
N GLN A 141 13.85 11.35 7.37
CA GLN A 141 15.07 11.65 8.12
C GLN A 141 16.30 10.88 7.62
N GLY A 142 16.09 9.76 6.92
CA GLY A 142 17.15 8.79 6.67
C GLY A 142 17.29 7.77 7.81
N LEU A 143 18.29 6.90 7.69
CA LEU A 143 18.59 5.88 8.69
C LEU A 143 20.08 5.86 9.01
N ARG A 144 20.43 5.35 10.19
CA ARG A 144 21.81 5.04 10.58
C ARG A 144 21.94 3.54 10.79
N LEU A 145 22.99 2.96 10.21
CA LEU A 145 23.27 1.52 10.21
C LEU A 145 24.78 1.31 10.10
N PHE A 146 25.37 0.56 11.03
CA PHE A 146 26.79 0.21 11.05
C PHE A 146 27.70 1.44 10.89
N HIS A 147 27.41 2.49 11.65
CA HIS A 147 28.12 3.79 11.61
C HIS A 147 28.04 4.54 10.26
N MET A 148 27.21 4.07 9.32
CA MET A 148 26.94 4.74 8.06
C MET A 148 25.57 5.42 8.08
N SER A 149 25.48 6.59 7.45
CA SER A 149 24.20 7.27 7.23
C SER A 149 23.63 6.91 5.87
N ILE A 150 22.39 6.42 5.86
CA ILE A 150 21.59 6.19 4.66
C ILE A 150 20.74 7.43 4.41
N PRO A 151 21.03 8.22 3.37
CA PRO A 151 20.31 9.46 3.11
C PRO A 151 18.89 9.18 2.60
N LYS A 152 17.97 10.11 2.90
CA LYS A 152 16.54 10.05 2.53
C LYS A 152 16.26 9.70 1.06
N HIS A 153 17.07 10.19 0.11
CA HIS A 153 16.85 9.94 -1.32
C HIS A 153 17.07 8.48 -1.74
N LYS A 154 17.73 7.67 -0.89
CA LYS A 154 17.88 6.22 -1.08
C LYS A 154 16.73 5.42 -0.44
N ILE A 155 15.85 6.06 0.31
CA ILE A 155 14.76 5.42 1.03
C ILE A 155 13.43 5.82 0.40
N GLN A 156 12.60 4.84 0.10
CA GLN A 156 11.27 5.06 -0.44
C GLN A 156 10.26 4.23 0.34
N GLN A 157 9.22 4.88 0.86
CA GLN A 157 8.07 4.17 1.43
C GLN A 157 7.35 3.38 0.33
N GLU A 158 7.01 2.13 0.59
CA GLU A 158 6.34 1.27 -0.38
C GLU A 158 4.92 1.80 -0.66
N LYS A 159 4.59 1.94 -1.95
CA LYS A 159 3.28 2.39 -2.39
C LYS A 159 2.44 1.20 -2.81
N PHE A 160 1.23 1.11 -2.28
CA PHE A 160 0.23 0.14 -2.73
C PHE A 160 -0.63 0.74 -3.86
N TYR A 161 -0.71 0.03 -4.98
CA TYR A 161 -1.56 0.40 -6.10
C TYR A 161 -2.76 -0.54 -6.14
N GLU A 162 -3.93 -0.05 -5.76
CA GLU A 162 -5.17 -0.80 -5.91
C GLU A 162 -5.48 -0.98 -7.39
N ILE A 163 -5.70 -2.23 -7.82
CA ILE A 163 -6.12 -2.53 -9.19
C ILE A 163 -7.59 -2.89 -9.19
N GLN A 164 -8.39 -2.01 -9.79
CA GLN A 164 -9.81 -2.22 -10.02
C GLN A 164 -9.97 -3.42 -10.97
N THR A 165 -10.72 -4.42 -10.51
CA THR A 165 -11.04 -5.60 -11.32
C THR A 165 -12.53 -5.87 -11.21
N CYS A 166 -13.21 -6.03 -12.34
CA CYS A 166 -14.60 -6.46 -12.34
C CYS A 166 -14.68 -7.93 -11.92
N PHE A 167 -15.39 -8.26 -10.85
CA PHE A 167 -15.49 -9.65 -10.38
C PHE A 167 -16.52 -10.50 -11.15
N ARG A 168 -17.18 -9.93 -12.18
CA ARG A 168 -18.07 -10.67 -13.09
C ARG A 168 -17.35 -11.13 -14.35
N CYS A 169 -16.61 -10.24 -15.02
CA CYS A 169 -15.94 -10.54 -16.30
C CYS A 169 -14.41 -10.39 -16.26
N TYR A 170 -13.84 -10.08 -15.09
CA TYR A 170 -12.40 -9.95 -14.85
C TYR A 170 -11.68 -8.99 -15.81
N VAL A 171 -12.37 -7.93 -16.27
CA VAL A 171 -11.70 -6.79 -16.92
C VAL A 171 -10.98 -6.00 -15.82
N ILE A 172 -9.78 -5.53 -16.15
CA ILE A 172 -8.90 -4.75 -15.28
C ILE A 172 -9.03 -3.26 -15.67
N GLU A 173 -9.17 -2.37 -14.68
CA GLU A 173 -9.18 -0.89 -14.82
C GLU A 173 -10.26 -0.27 -15.73
N ASP A 174 -11.32 -1.01 -16.09
CA ASP A 174 -12.39 -0.49 -16.95
C ASP A 174 -13.66 -0.14 -16.15
N HIS A 175 -14.29 -1.12 -15.51
CA HIS A 175 -15.55 -0.92 -14.78
C HIS A 175 -15.62 -1.70 -13.46
N TYR A 176 -16.49 -1.25 -12.55
CA TYR A 176 -16.84 -1.98 -11.34
C TYR A 176 -17.88 -3.06 -11.62
N THR A 177 -17.94 -4.10 -10.79
CA THR A 177 -18.91 -5.21 -10.92
C THR A 177 -20.36 -4.74 -11.11
N ASN A 178 -20.76 -3.64 -10.46
CA ASN A 178 -22.11 -3.10 -10.54
C ASN A 178 -22.45 -2.48 -11.90
N LYS A 179 -21.43 -2.06 -12.66
CA LYS A 179 -21.54 -1.46 -14.00
C LYS A 179 -21.05 -2.43 -15.09
N CYS A 180 -21.03 -3.72 -14.81
CA CYS A 180 -20.58 -4.71 -15.78
C CYS A 180 -21.58 -4.86 -16.92
N PRO A 181 -21.15 -4.81 -18.20
CA PRO A 181 -22.03 -4.98 -19.35
C PRO A 181 -22.55 -6.42 -19.48
N GLN A 182 -21.91 -7.37 -18.80
CA GLN A 182 -22.35 -8.76 -18.81
C GLN A 182 -23.62 -8.96 -17.97
N ASN A 183 -24.50 -9.84 -18.46
CA ASN A 183 -25.74 -10.22 -17.78
C ASN A 183 -25.45 -10.72 -16.34
N LYS A 184 -26.40 -10.53 -15.41
CA LYS A 184 -26.29 -11.00 -14.02
C LYS A 184 -26.07 -12.51 -13.90
N HIS A 185 -26.55 -13.29 -14.88
CA HIS A 185 -26.36 -14.74 -14.94
C HIS A 185 -25.04 -15.17 -15.57
N PHE A 186 -24.22 -14.23 -16.08
CA PHE A 186 -22.91 -14.54 -16.63
C PHE A 186 -22.00 -15.12 -15.55
N LYS A 187 -21.51 -16.33 -15.77
CA LYS A 187 -20.55 -17.02 -14.91
C LYS A 187 -19.26 -17.21 -15.69
N ILE A 188 -18.14 -16.99 -15.02
CA ILE A 188 -16.82 -17.37 -15.51
C ILE A 188 -15.92 -17.66 -14.32
N CYS A 189 -15.15 -18.72 -14.41
CA CYS A 189 -14.26 -19.16 -13.35
C CYS A 189 -12.93 -18.42 -13.40
N SER A 190 -12.55 -17.73 -12.31
CA SER A 190 -11.25 -17.04 -12.22
C SER A 190 -10.05 -17.99 -12.18
N GLU A 191 -10.28 -19.28 -11.92
CA GLU A 191 -9.23 -20.27 -11.76
C GLU A 191 -8.90 -20.99 -13.06
N CYS A 192 -9.89 -21.47 -13.81
CA CYS A 192 -9.71 -22.27 -15.02
C CYS A 192 -10.28 -21.63 -16.29
N ALA A 193 -10.85 -20.43 -16.21
CA ALA A 193 -11.51 -19.72 -17.30
C ALA A 193 -12.76 -20.41 -17.90
N GLY A 194 -13.30 -21.46 -17.27
CA GLY A 194 -14.56 -22.09 -17.69
C GLY A 194 -15.78 -21.19 -17.50
N THR A 195 -16.76 -21.27 -18.39
CA THR A 195 -17.97 -20.41 -18.42
C THR A 195 -19.15 -20.95 -17.61
N ASP A 196 -19.10 -22.21 -17.21
CA ASP A 196 -20.29 -22.90 -16.66
C ASP A 196 -20.41 -22.77 -15.14
N HIS A 197 -19.32 -22.38 -14.48
CA HIS A 197 -19.20 -22.39 -13.03
C HIS A 197 -18.42 -21.20 -12.49
N THR A 198 -18.55 -20.95 -11.20
CA THR A 198 -17.76 -19.93 -10.50
C THR A 198 -16.53 -20.55 -9.84
N TRP A 199 -15.57 -19.74 -9.40
CA TRP A 199 -14.36 -20.24 -8.73
C TRP A 199 -14.63 -21.10 -7.49
N ARG A 200 -15.79 -20.96 -6.84
CA ARG A 200 -16.19 -21.74 -5.67
C ARG A 200 -16.55 -23.19 -6.01
N GLU A 201 -16.99 -23.41 -7.24
CA GLU A 201 -17.43 -24.71 -7.77
C GLU A 201 -16.33 -25.33 -8.67
N CYS A 202 -15.16 -24.71 -8.72
CA CYS A 202 -14.09 -25.11 -9.61
C CYS A 202 -13.28 -26.27 -9.04
N ASN A 203 -13.41 -27.44 -9.64
CA ASN A 203 -12.61 -28.63 -9.33
C ASN A 203 -11.39 -28.81 -10.25
N SER A 204 -11.14 -27.87 -11.16
CA SER A 204 -10.01 -27.95 -12.09
C SER A 204 -8.68 -27.74 -11.37
N THR A 205 -7.75 -28.68 -11.59
CA THR A 205 -6.35 -28.59 -11.13
C THR A 205 -5.56 -27.59 -11.95
N MET A 206 -5.84 -27.52 -13.27
CA MET A 206 -5.18 -26.61 -14.18
C MET A 206 -5.69 -25.18 -13.99
N LYS A 207 -4.76 -24.25 -13.79
CA LYS A 207 -5.08 -22.83 -13.64
C LYS A 207 -4.84 -22.11 -14.95
N LYS A 208 -5.85 -21.36 -15.41
CA LYS A 208 -5.81 -20.61 -16.66
C LYS A 208 -6.32 -19.19 -16.46
N CYS A 209 -5.59 -18.23 -17.01
CA CYS A 209 -5.98 -16.82 -16.96
C CYS A 209 -6.99 -16.51 -18.07
N ILE A 210 -8.09 -15.85 -17.72
CA ILE A 210 -9.14 -15.42 -18.67
C ILE A 210 -8.60 -14.42 -19.72
N ARG A 211 -7.56 -13.66 -19.38
CA ARG A 211 -7.12 -12.48 -20.17
C ARG A 211 -5.84 -12.67 -20.96
N CYS A 212 -4.92 -13.48 -20.47
CA CYS A 212 -3.63 -13.73 -21.14
C CYS A 212 -3.39 -15.21 -21.44
N ASP A 213 -4.38 -16.07 -21.19
CA ASP A 213 -4.34 -17.52 -21.39
C ASP A 213 -3.19 -18.27 -20.68
N GLY A 214 -2.43 -17.60 -19.82
CA GLY A 214 -1.30 -18.16 -19.10
C GLY A 214 -1.70 -19.14 -17.99
N GLU A 215 -0.76 -20.01 -17.60
CA GLU A 215 -0.90 -21.05 -16.58
C GLU A 215 -0.92 -20.49 -15.14
N HIS A 216 -1.86 -19.59 -14.86
CA HIS A 216 -2.07 -19.00 -13.56
C HIS A 216 -3.51 -18.54 -13.39
N LYS A 217 -3.95 -18.38 -12.13
CA LYS A 217 -5.25 -17.78 -11.83
C LYS A 217 -5.34 -16.35 -12.38
N THR A 218 -6.55 -15.92 -12.76
CA THR A 218 -6.77 -14.60 -13.37
C THR A 218 -6.35 -13.44 -12.46
N LEU A 219 -6.56 -13.57 -11.15
CA LEU A 219 -6.21 -12.57 -10.14
C LEU A 219 -4.74 -12.65 -9.66
N SER A 220 -3.92 -13.52 -10.27
CA SER A 220 -2.52 -13.69 -9.88
C SER A 220 -1.67 -12.46 -10.19
N MET A 221 -0.76 -12.09 -9.29
CA MET A 221 0.26 -11.06 -9.52
C MET A 221 1.32 -11.48 -10.55
N LYS A 222 1.34 -12.77 -10.96
CA LYS A 222 2.17 -13.25 -12.07
C LYS A 222 1.65 -12.79 -13.44
N CYS A 223 0.36 -12.43 -13.54
CA CYS A 223 -0.29 -12.04 -14.79
C CYS A 223 0.37 -10.81 -15.45
N PRO A 224 0.78 -10.88 -16.72
CA PRO A 224 1.42 -9.77 -17.41
C PRO A 224 0.51 -8.54 -17.54
N ILE A 225 -0.79 -8.76 -17.78
CA ILE A 225 -1.77 -7.67 -17.92
C ILE A 225 -1.94 -6.92 -16.59
N ARG A 226 -1.97 -7.65 -15.47
CA ARG A 226 -2.04 -7.03 -14.14
C ARG A 226 -0.77 -6.26 -13.80
N LYS A 227 0.40 -6.81 -14.15
CA LYS A 227 1.69 -6.11 -14.00
C LYS A 227 1.73 -4.83 -14.84
N ALA A 228 1.24 -4.88 -16.07
CA ALA A 228 1.16 -3.72 -16.96
C ALA A 228 0.27 -2.62 -16.35
N ALA A 229 -0.92 -2.97 -15.84
CA ALA A 229 -1.80 -2.01 -15.18
C ALA A 229 -1.16 -1.34 -13.93
N ILE A 230 -0.41 -2.10 -13.13
CA ILE A 230 0.33 -1.55 -11.98
C ILE A 230 1.45 -0.61 -12.46
N LYS A 231 2.19 -1.02 -13.49
CA LYS A 231 3.25 -0.21 -14.09
C LYS A 231 2.71 1.10 -14.61
N GLU A 232 1.60 1.07 -15.34
CA GLU A 232 0.93 2.25 -15.87
C GLU A 232 0.49 3.21 -14.77
N LYS A 233 -0.11 2.72 -13.67
CA LYS A 233 -0.46 3.56 -12.51
C LYS A 233 0.78 4.20 -11.87
N ARG A 234 1.86 3.43 -11.74
CA ARG A 234 3.14 3.92 -11.20
C ARG A 234 3.75 5.00 -12.08
N GLU A 235 3.66 4.87 -13.40
CA GLU A 235 4.16 5.87 -14.35
C GLU A 235 3.33 7.15 -14.32
N LYS A 236 2.00 7.04 -14.34
CA LYS A 236 1.08 8.19 -14.21
C LYS A 236 1.37 9.02 -12.95
N GLU A 237 1.67 8.38 -11.82
CA GLU A 237 1.99 9.08 -10.58
C GLU A 237 3.35 9.81 -10.63
N LYS A 238 4.36 9.20 -11.27
CA LYS A 238 5.66 9.86 -11.49
C LYS A 238 5.51 11.11 -12.35
N ASP A 239 4.71 11.03 -13.41
CA ASP A 239 4.48 12.14 -14.33
C ASP A 239 3.80 13.33 -13.63
N THR A 240 2.90 13.08 -12.68
CA THR A 240 2.29 14.15 -11.87
C THR A 240 3.24 14.81 -10.87
N THR A 241 4.29 14.10 -10.42
CA THR A 241 5.14 14.55 -9.31
C THR A 241 6.47 15.19 -9.78
N SER A 242 6.85 15.03 -11.05
CA SER A 242 8.10 15.57 -11.58
C SER A 242 8.06 17.09 -11.74
N TYR A 243 9.05 17.79 -11.19
CA TYR A 243 9.26 19.25 -11.33
C TYR A 243 9.24 19.71 -12.80
N ALA A 244 9.78 18.89 -13.72
CA ALA A 244 9.78 19.18 -15.15
C ALA A 244 8.36 19.24 -15.75
N ASN A 245 7.42 18.47 -15.21
CA ASN A 245 6.02 18.47 -15.66
C ASN A 245 5.19 19.53 -14.94
N ALA A 246 5.50 19.84 -13.68
CA ALA A 246 4.93 20.98 -12.95
C ALA A 246 5.31 22.32 -13.62
N ALA A 247 6.57 22.47 -14.05
CA ALA A 247 7.06 23.63 -14.80
C ALA A 247 6.41 23.75 -16.19
N LYS A 248 6.21 22.64 -16.91
CA LYS A 248 5.49 22.63 -18.22
C LYS A 248 4.02 23.03 -18.09
N LYS A 249 3.33 22.64 -17.00
CA LYS A 249 1.96 23.09 -16.74
C LYS A 249 1.85 24.60 -16.51
N HIS A 250 2.86 25.23 -15.91
CA HIS A 250 2.89 26.68 -15.70
C HIS A 250 3.12 27.48 -17.00
N ASN A 251 3.72 26.89 -18.03
CA ASN A 251 3.91 27.56 -19.33
C ASN A 251 2.64 27.64 -20.19
N ASN A 252 1.55 26.98 -19.77
CA ASN A 252 0.23 27.07 -20.43
C ASN A 252 -0.75 27.99 -19.70
N CYS A 253 -0.27 28.89 -18.84
CA CYS A 253 -1.10 29.98 -18.32
C CYS A 253 -1.30 31.04 -19.41
N PRO A 254 -2.54 31.33 -19.86
CA PRO A 254 -2.82 32.34 -20.89
C PRO A 254 -2.73 33.78 -20.36
N LEU A 255 -2.29 33.98 -19.12
CA LEU A 255 -2.00 35.31 -18.60
C LEU A 255 -0.59 35.70 -19.03
N LYS A 256 -0.52 36.43 -20.15
CA LYS A 256 0.60 37.31 -20.48
C LYS A 256 0.83 38.26 -19.30
N CYS A 257 1.65 37.85 -18.34
CA CYS A 257 2.26 38.78 -17.41
C CYS A 257 3.25 39.62 -18.21
N HIS A 258 2.77 40.76 -18.72
CA HIS A 258 3.61 41.86 -19.17
C HIS A 258 4.41 42.35 -17.95
N TRP A 259 5.59 41.77 -17.72
CA TRP A 259 6.60 42.46 -16.93
C TRP A 259 7.13 43.58 -17.82
N ALA A 260 6.67 44.80 -17.52
CA ALA A 260 7.22 46.00 -18.11
C ALA A 260 8.74 46.02 -17.85
N THR A 261 9.51 45.82 -18.91
CA THR A 261 10.96 46.00 -18.88
C THR A 261 11.21 47.50 -18.82
N THR A 262 11.32 48.06 -17.62
CA THR A 262 11.72 49.45 -17.44
C THR A 262 13.18 49.58 -17.86
N ASN A 263 13.39 49.99 -19.11
CA ASN A 263 14.68 50.39 -19.65
C ASN A 263 15.19 51.61 -18.87
N ILE A 264 16.03 51.38 -17.87
CA ILE A 264 16.80 52.43 -17.22
C ILE A 264 17.91 52.84 -18.21
N ARG A 265 17.61 53.85 -19.04
CA ARG A 265 18.62 54.58 -19.82
C ARG A 265 19.52 55.31 -18.82
N ARG A 266 20.75 54.82 -18.65
CA ARG A 266 21.86 55.63 -18.10
C ARG A 266 22.12 56.79 -19.07
N GLN A 267 21.74 58.00 -18.68
CA GLN A 267 22.31 59.20 -19.28
C GLN A 267 23.73 59.35 -18.75
N GLY A 268 24.71 59.26 -19.64
CA GLY A 268 26.08 59.65 -19.36
C GLY A 268 26.14 61.16 -19.21
N HIS A 269 26.63 61.62 -18.07
CA HIS A 269 27.22 62.94 -17.93
C HIS A 269 28.71 62.80 -18.18
N THR A 270 29.19 63.42 -19.25
CA THR A 270 30.58 63.86 -19.40
C THR A 270 30.54 65.33 -19.79
N LEU A 271 31.46 66.07 -19.18
CA LEU A 271 31.74 67.51 -19.26
C LEU A 271 31.70 68.08 -20.69
#